data_AF-A0A968MH99-F1
#
_entry.id   AF-A0A968MH99-F1
#
_cell.length_a   1.000
_cell.length_b   1.000
_cell.length_c   1.000
_cell.angle_alpha   90.00
_cell.angle_beta   90.00
_cell.angle_gamma   90.00
#
_symmetry.space_group_name_H-M   'P 1'
#
loop_
_entity.id
_entity.type
_entity.pdbx_description
1 polymer ?
#
loop_
_entity_poly.entity_id
_entity_poly.type
_entity_poly.pdbx_seq_one_letter_code
_entity_poly.pdbx_strand_id
1 'polypeptide(L)'
;MSPMFLGGLTARAMRLRTALSEVCPLAETYPAAQAIRLNIKPLGYKKALSNIPDVLKALQTLYPSLLWDNLPKTWHEVDALLAWIGAYHYQQGISEVYGDPDEGTIYL
;
A
#
# COMPACT_ATOMS: atom_id res chain seq x y z
N MET A 1 -18.48 1.39 -1.63
CA MET A 1 -18.57 1.38 -0.15
C MET A 1 -19.45 2.53 0.28
N SER A 2 -20.33 2.35 1.28
CA SER A 2 -21.13 3.46 1.81
C SER A 2 -20.22 4.44 2.59
N PRO A 3 -20.53 5.75 2.61
CA PRO A 3 -19.71 6.76 3.30
C PRO A 3 -19.46 6.44 4.79
N MET A 4 -20.44 5.80 5.44
CA MET A 4 -20.38 5.43 6.85
C MET A 4 -19.37 4.30 7.14
N PHE A 5 -19.11 3.42 6.17
CA PHE A 5 -18.14 2.33 6.32
C PHE A 5 -16.70 2.83 6.32
N LEU A 6 -16.42 3.87 5.53
CA LEU A 6 -15.12 4.52 5.48
C LEU A 6 -14.81 5.19 6.83
N GLY A 7 -15.78 5.93 7.40
CA GLY A 7 -15.61 6.57 8.70
C GLY A 7 -15.29 5.58 9.83
N GLY A 8 -15.95 4.41 9.87
CA GLY A 8 -15.70 3.40 10.90
C GLY A 8 -14.34 2.71 10.79
N LEU A 9 -13.81 2.51 9.59
CA LEU A 9 -12.45 1.96 9.39
C LEU A 9 -11.37 3.00 9.72
N THR A 10 -11.52 4.22 9.23
CA THR A 10 -10.61 5.33 9.53
C THR A 10 -10.56 5.61 11.03
N ALA A 11 -11.71 5.69 11.71
CA ALA A 11 -11.73 5.90 13.17
C ALA A 11 -11.02 4.78 13.94
N ARG A 12 -11.14 3.52 13.49
CA ARG A 12 -10.41 2.40 14.10
C ARG A 12 -8.91 2.47 13.84
N ALA A 13 -8.49 2.85 12.63
CA ALA A 13 -7.09 3.07 12.30
C ALA A 13 -6.48 4.21 13.13
N MET A 14 -7.19 5.33 13.26
CA MET A 14 -6.78 6.45 14.13
C MET A 14 -6.66 6.00 15.59
N ARG A 15 -7.65 5.26 16.12
CA ARG A 15 -7.61 4.71 17.48
C ARG A 15 -6.41 3.78 17.68
N LEU A 16 -6.11 2.93 16.70
CA LEU A 16 -4.96 2.03 16.74
C LEU A 16 -3.65 2.82 16.71
N ARG A 17 -3.55 3.84 15.86
CA ARG A 17 -2.40 4.76 15.81
C ARG A 17 -2.14 5.39 17.16
N THR A 18 -3.15 5.98 17.78
CA THR A 18 -3.04 6.59 19.11
C THR A 18 -2.65 5.58 20.19
N ALA A 19 -3.19 4.35 20.14
CA ALA A 19 -2.89 3.33 21.13
C ALA A 19 -1.46 2.76 21.03
N LEU A 20 -0.84 2.81 19.85
CA LEU A 20 0.48 2.23 19.59
C LEU A 20 1.58 3.26 19.38
N SER A 21 1.27 4.56 19.30
CA SER A 21 2.24 5.61 18.95
C SER A 21 3.44 5.69 19.89
N GLU A 22 3.28 5.30 21.16
CA GLU A 22 4.39 5.27 22.13
C GLU A 22 5.24 3.99 22.03
N VAL A 23 4.73 2.94 21.40
CA VAL A 23 5.39 1.63 21.27
C VAL A 23 6.09 1.49 19.93
N CYS A 24 5.44 1.89 18.85
CA CYS A 24 6.03 1.89 17.52
C CYS A 24 5.45 3.01 16.64
N PRO A 25 6.28 3.58 15.75
CA PRO A 25 5.79 4.52 14.76
C PRO A 25 4.85 3.80 13.78
N LEU A 26 3.68 4.38 13.57
CA LEU A 26 2.72 3.93 12.57
C LEU A 26 2.64 4.97 11.46
N ALA A 27 2.99 4.55 10.25
CA ALA A 27 2.89 5.34 9.03
C ALA A 27 1.72 4.84 8.19
N GLU A 28 0.93 5.77 7.65
CA GLU A 28 -0.17 5.43 6.74
C GLU A 28 0.36 5.25 5.31
N THR A 29 -0.18 4.29 4.58
CA THR A 29 0.11 4.06 3.17
C THR A 29 -1.17 3.74 2.42
N TYR A 30 -1.16 3.92 1.10
CA TYR A 30 -2.34 3.74 0.27
C TYR A 30 -2.05 2.90 -0.98
N PRO A 31 -2.44 1.61 -1.01
CA PRO A 31 -2.14 0.69 -2.11
C PRO A 31 -2.60 1.18 -3.49
N ALA A 32 -3.74 1.88 -3.58
CA ALA A 32 -4.19 2.39 -4.87
C ALA A 32 -3.32 3.56 -5.38
N ALA A 33 -2.74 4.38 -4.50
CA ALA A 33 -1.76 5.38 -4.89
C ALA A 33 -0.40 4.75 -5.22
N GLN A 34 0.02 3.71 -4.49
CA GLN A 34 1.19 2.90 -4.88
C GLN A 34 1.04 2.34 -6.30
N ALA A 35 -0.15 1.84 -6.64
CA ALA A 35 -0.42 1.31 -7.97
C ALA A 35 -0.30 2.38 -9.09
N ILE A 36 -0.54 3.65 -8.76
CA ILE A 36 -0.33 4.78 -9.67
C ILE A 36 1.16 5.11 -9.75
N ARG A 37 1.84 5.27 -8.60
CA ARG A 37 3.28 5.56 -8.50
C ARG A 37 4.13 4.54 -9.28
N LEU A 38 3.78 3.27 -9.16
CA LEU A 38 4.49 2.14 -9.80
C LEU A 38 4.02 1.88 -11.24
N ASN A 39 3.10 2.70 -11.77
CA ASN A 39 2.55 2.57 -13.12
C ASN A 39 1.97 1.17 -13.45
N ILE A 40 1.39 0.49 -12.46
CA ILE A 40 0.76 -0.84 -12.65
C ILE A 40 -0.75 -0.75 -12.92
N LYS A 41 -1.36 0.44 -12.74
CA LYS A 41 -2.78 0.67 -13.03
C LYS A 41 -3.16 0.37 -14.50
N PRO A 42 -2.35 0.77 -15.51
CA PRO A 42 -2.62 0.41 -16.91
C PRO A 42 -2.60 -1.11 -17.18
N LEU A 43 -1.87 -1.89 -16.38
CA LEU A 43 -1.77 -3.35 -16.50
C LEU A 43 -3.02 -4.11 -15.99
N GLY A 44 -4.02 -3.38 -15.49
CA GLY A 44 -5.28 -3.98 -15.03
C GLY A 44 -5.33 -4.25 -13.53
N TYR A 45 -4.56 -3.53 -12.72
CA TYR A 45 -4.70 -3.55 -11.26
C TYR A 45 -6.17 -3.40 -10.84
N LYS A 46 -6.66 -4.37 -10.04
CA LYS A 46 -8.06 -4.49 -9.57
C LYS A 46 -9.13 -4.62 -10.66
N LYS A 47 -8.79 -4.92 -11.91
CA LYS A 47 -9.78 -5.15 -12.99
C LYS A 47 -10.26 -6.60 -13.05
N ALA A 48 -9.36 -7.56 -13.21
CA ALA A 48 -9.69 -8.99 -13.22
C ALA A 48 -8.56 -9.82 -12.61
N LEU A 49 -8.88 -10.93 -11.94
CA LEU A 49 -7.84 -11.80 -11.33
C LEU A 49 -6.80 -12.29 -12.36
N SER A 50 -7.20 -12.44 -13.62
CA SER A 50 -6.29 -12.79 -14.72
C SER A 50 -5.23 -11.73 -15.02
N ASN A 51 -5.36 -10.49 -14.54
CA ASN A 51 -4.35 -9.43 -14.68
C ASN A 51 -3.27 -9.47 -13.59
N ILE A 52 -3.45 -10.25 -12.51
CA ILE A 52 -2.48 -10.32 -11.42
C ILE A 52 -1.08 -10.73 -11.91
N PRO A 53 -0.92 -11.77 -12.77
CA PRO A 53 0.41 -12.16 -13.26
C PRO A 53 1.17 -11.03 -13.96
N ASP A 54 0.49 -10.21 -14.77
CA ASP A 54 1.12 -9.08 -15.47
C ASP A 54 1.56 -7.98 -14.49
N VAL A 55 0.74 -7.71 -13.47
CA VAL A 55 1.08 -6.77 -12.39
C VAL A 55 2.28 -7.28 -11.60
N LEU A 56 2.31 -8.55 -11.20
CA LEU A 56 3.42 -9.14 -10.43
C LEU A 56 4.71 -9.15 -11.24
N LYS A 57 4.64 -9.44 -12.55
CA LYS A 57 5.81 -9.37 -13.44
C LYS A 57 6.40 -7.96 -13.51
N ALA A 58 5.55 -6.94 -13.60
CA ALA A 58 6.00 -5.54 -13.59
C ALA A 58 6.65 -5.18 -12.25
N LEU A 59 6.05 -5.59 -11.12
CA LEU A 59 6.64 -5.38 -9.79
C LEU A 59 7.99 -6.09 -9.63
N GLN A 60 8.11 -7.34 -10.09
CA GLN A 60 9.38 -8.08 -10.06
C GLN A 60 10.47 -7.37 -10.88
N THR A 61 10.10 -6.73 -11.99
CA THR A 61 11.03 -5.96 -12.84
C THR A 61 11.51 -4.69 -12.15
N LEU A 62 10.63 -4.01 -11.40
CA LEU A 62 10.98 -2.83 -10.60
C LEU A 62 11.83 -3.20 -9.37
N TYR A 63 11.62 -4.39 -8.81
CA TYR A 63 12.29 -4.88 -7.61
C TYR A 63 12.96 -6.24 -7.83
N PRO A 64 14.01 -6.32 -8.67
CA PRO A 64 14.62 -7.59 -9.08
C PRO A 64 15.35 -8.33 -7.94
N SER A 65 15.74 -7.61 -6.88
CA SER A 65 16.38 -8.19 -5.70
C SER A 65 15.38 -8.81 -4.71
N LEU A 66 14.10 -8.50 -4.82
CA LEU A 66 13.07 -9.13 -4.01
C LEU A 66 12.70 -10.47 -4.63
N LEU A 67 12.83 -11.53 -3.84
CA LEU A 67 12.43 -12.89 -4.21
C LEU A 67 11.12 -13.24 -3.51
N TRP A 68 10.21 -13.83 -4.26
CA TRP A 68 8.82 -14.00 -3.88
C TRP A 68 8.46 -15.47 -3.94
N ASP A 69 8.52 -16.16 -2.80
CA ASP A 69 8.26 -17.60 -2.79
C ASP A 69 6.77 -17.92 -3.03
N ASN A 70 5.89 -17.07 -2.49
CA ASN A 70 4.43 -17.19 -2.64
C ASN A 70 3.86 -15.96 -3.34
N LEU A 71 3.58 -16.10 -4.63
CA LEU A 71 2.98 -15.02 -5.43
C LEU A 71 1.51 -14.76 -5.01
N PRO A 72 1.11 -13.48 -4.87
CA PRO A 72 -0.28 -13.11 -4.63
C PRO A 72 -1.25 -13.72 -5.64
N LYS A 73 -2.39 -14.20 -5.14
CA LYS A 73 -3.49 -14.81 -5.92
C LYS A 73 -4.77 -13.97 -5.86
N THR A 74 -4.83 -13.01 -4.95
CA THR A 74 -5.98 -12.11 -4.77
C THR A 74 -5.54 -10.65 -4.80
N TRP A 75 -6.45 -9.74 -5.13
CA TRP A 75 -6.16 -8.31 -5.09
C TRP A 75 -5.87 -7.79 -3.67
N HIS A 76 -6.38 -8.44 -2.64
CA HIS A 76 -6.05 -8.10 -1.26
C HIS A 76 -4.61 -8.47 -0.89
N GLU A 77 -4.11 -9.60 -1.39
CA GLU A 77 -2.69 -9.96 -1.25
C GLU A 77 -1.79 -9.02 -2.05
N VAL A 78 -2.22 -8.59 -3.25
CA VAL A 78 -1.52 -7.55 -4.01
C VAL A 78 -1.53 -6.22 -3.25
N ASP A 79 -2.63 -5.82 -2.63
CA ASP A 79 -2.68 -4.61 -1.80
C ASP A 79 -1.74 -4.68 -0.59
N ALA A 80 -1.70 -5.83 0.10
CA ALA A 80 -0.80 -6.06 1.22
C ALA A 80 0.66 -5.95 0.81
N LEU A 81 0.99 -6.50 -0.36
CA LEU A 81 2.29 -6.33 -0.96
C LEU A 81 2.62 -4.86 -1.28
N LEU A 82 1.69 -4.11 -1.89
CA LEU A 82 1.93 -2.70 -2.21
C LEU A 82 2.13 -1.87 -0.93
N ALA A 83 1.42 -2.21 0.15
CA ALA A 83 1.66 -1.62 1.46
C ALA A 83 3.05 -1.97 2.02
N TRP A 84 3.50 -3.22 1.85
CA TRP A 84 4.85 -3.64 2.22
C TRP A 84 5.92 -2.91 1.41
N ILE A 85 5.72 -2.70 0.11
CA ILE A 85 6.62 -1.89 -0.74
C ILE A 85 6.70 -0.45 -0.23
N GLY A 86 5.59 0.14 0.19
CA GLY A 86 5.57 1.45 0.83
C GLY A 86 6.39 1.47 2.12
N ALA A 87 6.23 0.47 2.98
CA ALA A 87 7.04 0.33 4.19
C ALA A 87 8.53 0.14 3.87
N TYR A 88 8.87 -0.61 2.82
CA TYR A 88 10.23 -0.77 2.33
C TYR A 88 10.83 0.58 1.88
N HIS A 89 10.08 1.40 1.13
CA HIS A 89 10.51 2.75 0.75
C HIS A 89 10.67 3.68 1.96
N TYR A 90 9.73 3.62 2.90
CA TYR A 90 9.77 4.39 4.14
C TYR A 90 11.01 4.07 4.97
N GLN A 91 11.31 2.78 5.17
CA GLN A 91 12.49 2.33 5.91
C GLN A 91 13.81 2.82 5.27
N GLN A 92 13.85 2.89 3.95
CA GLN A 92 15.02 3.35 3.19
C GLN A 92 15.12 4.89 3.11
N GLY A 93 14.13 5.63 3.63
CA GLY A 93 14.09 7.09 3.57
C GLY A 93 13.83 7.66 2.17
N ILE A 94 13.24 6.88 1.26
CA ILE A 94 12.97 7.25 -0.14
C ILE A 94 11.48 7.32 -0.47
N SER A 95 10.62 7.27 0.54
CA SER A 95 9.17 7.36 0.34
C SER A 95 8.76 8.75 -0.13
N GLU A 96 7.82 8.81 -1.07
CA GLU A 96 7.11 10.04 -1.39
C GLU A 96 6.05 10.31 -0.32
N VAL A 97 5.94 11.56 0.15
CA VAL A 97 5.01 11.95 1.21
C VAL A 97 3.94 12.86 0.65
N TYR A 98 2.68 12.51 0.90
CA TYR A 98 1.51 13.28 0.48
C TYR A 98 0.65 13.63 1.69
N GLY A 99 0.09 14.84 1.73
CA GLY A 99 -0.80 15.32 2.80
C GLY A 99 -0.16 16.41 3.65
N ASP A 100 -0.91 16.84 4.67
CA ASP A 100 -0.50 17.85 5.63
C ASP A 100 -0.09 17.16 6.93
N PRO A 101 1.09 17.42 7.53
CA PRO A 101 1.48 16.84 8.81
C PRO A 101 0.46 17.02 9.95
N ASP A 102 -0.30 18.11 9.95
CA ASP A 102 -1.31 18.41 10.97
C ASP A 102 -2.64 17.66 10.73
N GLU A 103 -2.93 17.27 9.49
CA GLU A 103 -4.14 16.51 9.12
C GLU A 103 -3.88 15.00 8.91
N GLY A 104 -2.64 14.62 8.62
CA GLY A 104 -2.21 13.26 8.31
C GLY A 104 -1.41 13.17 7.00
N THR A 105 -0.42 12.28 6.99
CA THR A 105 0.45 12.04 5.83
C THR A 105 0.38 10.59 5.37
N ILE A 106 0.43 10.40 4.05
CA ILE A 106 0.51 9.11 3.38
C ILE A 106 1.91 8.95 2.79
N TYR A 107 2.53 7.82 3.10
CA TYR A 107 3.85 7.44 2.60
C TYR A 107 3.72 6.42 1.47
N LEU A 108 4.33 6.71 0.32
CA LEU A 108 4.34 5.86 -0.88
C LEU A 108 5.74 5.36 -1.25
#